data_AF-A0A151S0G6-F1
#
_entry.id   AF-A0A151S0G6-F1
#
_cell.length_a   1.000
_cell.length_b   1.000
_cell.length_c   1.000
_cell.angle_alpha   90.00
_cell.angle_beta   90.00
_cell.angle_gamma   90.00
#
_symmetry.space_group_name_H-M   'P 1'
#
loop_
_entity.id
_entity.type
_entity.pdbx_description
1 polymer ?
#
loop_
_entity_poly.entity_id
_entity_poly.type
_entity_poly.pdbx_seq_one_letter_code
_entity_poly.pdbx_strand_id
1 'polypeptide(L)'
;MDILGFFPIAKGQCKFLLVAIDYFTKWIEAEPLATITTNNVQKFLWKNIITRFDIPHAIITDNGLQFTDQKLNKFLQDLGIKHRFTSVKHPQSNGQAEAANKVSLSELKKRLGEAKGVWAEELSEVLSAYRCTPQSTTQETPF
;
A
#
# COMPACT_ATOMS: atom_id res chain seq x y z
N MET A 1 -3.45 3.33 1.73
CA MET A 1 -3.33 2.19 0.80
C MET A 1 -3.52 2.73 -0.60
N ASP A 2 -2.70 2.27 -1.53
CA ASP A 2 -2.58 2.78 -2.89
C ASP A 2 -2.19 1.64 -3.85
N ILE A 3 -2.36 1.85 -5.15
CA ILE A 3 -1.93 0.91 -6.18
C ILE A 3 -0.91 1.58 -7.09
N LEU A 4 0.30 1.03 -7.10
CA LEU A 4 1.35 1.44 -8.02
C LEU A 4 1.23 0.62 -9.30
N GLY A 5 1.14 1.29 -10.45
CA GLY A 5 1.06 0.65 -11.76
C GLY A 5 2.24 0.95 -12.67
N PHE A 6 2.17 0.38 -13.88
CA PHE A 6 3.16 0.53 -14.97
C PHE A 6 4.51 -0.13 -14.68
N PHE A 7 4.52 -1.24 -13.96
CA PHE A 7 5.70 -2.09 -13.90
C PHE A 7 5.81 -2.95 -15.17
N PRO A 8 7.04 -3.34 -15.58
CA PRO A 8 7.22 -4.42 -16.55
C PRO A 8 6.43 -5.67 -16.14
N ILE A 9 5.93 -6.43 -17.11
CA ILE A 9 5.18 -7.65 -16.80
C ILE A 9 6.15 -8.65 -16.16
N ALA A 10 5.87 -9.00 -14.90
CA ALA A 10 6.59 -10.02 -14.16
C ALA A 10 5.86 -11.36 -14.22
N LYS A 11 6.44 -12.38 -13.58
CA LYS A 11 5.86 -13.71 -13.46
C LYS A 11 4.42 -13.63 -12.94
N GLY A 12 3.55 -14.47 -13.51
CA GLY A 12 2.12 -14.48 -13.19
C GLY A 12 1.34 -13.30 -13.77
N GLN A 13 1.87 -12.61 -14.79
CA GLN A 13 1.25 -11.43 -15.43
C GLN A 13 1.12 -10.22 -14.49
N CYS A 14 1.89 -10.20 -13.41
CA CYS A 14 1.88 -9.11 -12.43
C CYS A 14 2.41 -7.83 -13.06
N LYS A 15 1.66 -6.73 -12.91
CA LYS A 15 2.01 -5.40 -13.45
C LYS A 15 1.57 -4.24 -12.56
N PHE A 16 0.91 -4.56 -11.45
CA PHE A 16 0.48 -3.62 -10.43
C PHE A 16 1.00 -4.08 -9.07
N LEU A 17 1.17 -3.16 -8.14
CA LEU A 17 1.57 -3.41 -6.78
C LEU A 17 0.56 -2.73 -5.85
N LEU A 18 -0.18 -3.53 -5.08
CA LEU A 18 -1.05 -3.00 -4.03
C LEU A 18 -0.22 -2.76 -2.78
N VAL A 19 -0.28 -1.56 -2.21
CA VAL A 19 0.58 -1.14 -1.09
C VAL A 19 -0.25 -0.54 0.04
N ALA A 20 0.02 -0.95 1.28
CA ALA A 20 -0.42 -0.28 2.49
C ALA A 20 0.79 0.22 3.28
N ILE A 21 0.70 1.45 3.76
CA ILE A 21 1.71 2.07 4.62
C ILE A 21 1.06 2.34 5.96
N ASP A 22 1.65 1.83 7.03
CA ASP A 22 1.28 2.23 8.38
C ASP A 22 1.65 3.70 8.61
N TYR A 23 0.69 4.46 9.13
CA TYR A 23 0.82 5.91 9.21
C TYR A 23 1.94 6.34 10.17
N PHE A 24 2.14 5.60 11.26
CA PHE A 24 3.02 5.96 12.36
C PHE A 24 4.44 5.44 12.17
N THR A 25 4.58 4.13 11.99
CA THR A 25 5.86 3.43 11.85
C THR A 25 6.46 3.53 10.45
N LYS A 26 5.63 3.92 9.46
CA LYS A 26 5.97 3.86 8.04
C LYS A 26 6.24 2.43 7.54
N TRP A 27 5.77 1.41 8.26
CA TRP A 27 5.83 0.03 7.81
C TRP A 27 5.04 -0.16 6.51
N ILE A 28 5.67 -0.77 5.51
CA ILE A 28 5.04 -1.04 4.21
C ILE A 28 4.70 -2.52 4.08
N GLU A 29 3.44 -2.83 3.78
CA GLU A 29 2.99 -4.10 3.23
C GLU A 29 2.65 -3.93 1.75
N ALA A 30 3.07 -4.86 0.91
CA ALA A 30 2.79 -4.80 -0.51
C ALA A 30 2.61 -6.19 -1.14
N GLU A 31 1.78 -6.29 -2.17
CA GLU A 31 1.52 -7.53 -2.90
C GLU A 31 1.41 -7.28 -4.41
N PRO A 32 2.10 -8.07 -5.26
CA PRO A 32 2.02 -7.94 -6.71
C PRO A 32 0.68 -8.44 -7.23
N LEU A 33 0.10 -7.72 -8.18
CA LEU A 33 -1.21 -8.04 -8.78
C LEU A 33 -1.12 -8.06 -10.30
N ALA A 34 -1.75 -9.07 -10.90
CA ALA A 34 -2.00 -9.12 -12.34
C ALA A 34 -3.18 -8.21 -12.74
N THR A 35 -4.21 -8.14 -11.89
CA THR A 35 -5.43 -7.36 -12.10
C THR A 35 -5.84 -6.62 -10.83
N ILE A 36 -6.34 -5.40 -11.01
CA ILE A 36 -6.88 -4.59 -9.93
C ILE A 36 -8.35 -4.97 -9.76
N THR A 37 -8.66 -5.65 -8.65
CA THR A 37 -10.04 -6.03 -8.31
C THR A 37 -10.29 -5.82 -6.83
N THR A 38 -11.53 -5.52 -6.47
CA THR A 38 -11.96 -5.41 -5.07
C THR A 38 -11.65 -6.68 -4.27
N ASN A 39 -11.82 -7.87 -4.88
CA ASN A 39 -11.51 -9.14 -4.25
C ASN A 39 -10.03 -9.27 -3.88
N ASN A 40 -9.13 -8.81 -4.75
CA ASN A 40 -7.70 -8.82 -4.46
C ASN A 40 -7.36 -7.85 -3.32
N VAL A 41 -8.01 -6.67 -3.27
CA VAL A 41 -7.87 -5.72 -2.16
C VAL A 41 -8.33 -6.34 -0.84
N GLN A 42 -9.50 -6.98 -0.82
CA GLN A 42 -10.03 -7.61 0.39
C GLN A 42 -9.12 -8.76 0.88
N LYS A 43 -8.62 -9.60 -0.03
CA LYS A 43 -7.65 -10.66 0.30
C LYS A 43 -6.36 -10.10 0.89
N PHE A 44 -5.83 -9.04 0.28
CA PHE A 44 -4.63 -8.36 0.76
C PHE A 44 -4.84 -7.80 2.18
N LEU A 45 -5.96 -7.12 2.43
CA LEU A 45 -6.29 -6.59 3.76
C LEU A 45 -6.39 -7.69 4.82
N TRP A 46 -7.08 -8.78 4.50
CA TRP A 46 -7.22 -9.89 5.43
C TRP A 46 -5.87 -10.54 5.76
N LYS A 47 -5.11 -10.90 4.71
CA LYS A 47 -3.87 -11.67 4.84
C LYS A 47 -2.69 -10.84 5.36
N ASN A 48 -2.51 -9.62 4.87
CA ASN A 48 -1.29 -8.85 5.12
C ASN A 48 -1.46 -7.80 6.21
N ILE A 49 -2.69 -7.39 6.51
CA ILE A 49 -2.96 -6.35 7.52
C ILE A 49 -3.63 -6.98 8.74
N ILE A 50 -4.87 -7.44 8.61
CA ILE A 50 -5.71 -7.86 9.75
C ILE A 50 -5.11 -9.03 10.50
N THR A 51 -4.72 -10.10 9.80
CA THR A 51 -4.15 -11.29 10.47
C THR A 51 -2.74 -11.10 11.01
N ARG A 52 -2.06 -10.00 10.67
CA ARG A 52 -0.67 -9.73 11.10
C ARG A 52 -0.55 -8.65 12.16
N PHE A 53 -1.40 -7.63 12.08
CA PHE A 53 -1.34 -6.43 12.93
C PHE A 53 -2.65 -6.14 13.66
N ASP A 54 -3.62 -7.05 13.58
CA ASP A 54 -4.98 -6.87 14.08
C ASP A 54 -5.79 -5.81 13.28
N ILE A 55 -7.00 -5.50 13.73
CA ILE A 55 -7.95 -4.60 13.08
C ILE A 55 -7.46 -3.15 13.19
N PRO A 56 -7.13 -2.47 12.08
CA PRO A 56 -6.71 -1.08 12.11
C PRO A 56 -7.87 -0.14 12.46
N HIS A 57 -7.58 0.97 13.13
CA HIS A 57 -8.60 1.99 13.43
C HIS A 57 -9.25 2.59 12.16
N ALA A 58 -8.44 2.84 11.14
CA ALA A 58 -8.88 3.43 9.89
C ALA A 58 -8.02 2.99 8.72
N ILE A 59 -8.63 2.92 7.53
CA ILE A 59 -7.95 2.73 6.25
C ILE A 59 -8.20 3.96 5.41
N ILE A 60 -7.14 4.49 4.81
CA ILE A 60 -7.20 5.65 3.92
C ILE A 60 -6.83 5.20 2.50
N THR A 61 -7.68 5.45 1.51
CA THR A 61 -7.43 5.13 0.08
C THR A 61 -7.75 6.32 -0.82
N ASP A 62 -7.31 6.26 -2.08
CA ASP A 62 -7.85 7.14 -3.11
C ASP A 62 -9.30 6.76 -3.49
N ASN A 63 -9.89 7.55 -4.39
CA ASN A 63 -11.25 7.32 -4.90
C ASN A 63 -11.31 6.29 -6.04
N GLY A 64 -10.31 5.41 -6.16
CA GLY A 64 -10.30 4.34 -7.16
C GLY A 64 -11.50 3.40 -7.02
N LEU A 65 -12.02 2.91 -8.15
CA LEU A 65 -13.22 2.06 -8.19
C LEU A 65 -13.09 0.78 -7.35
N GLN A 66 -11.88 0.24 -7.26
CA GLN A 66 -11.57 -0.92 -6.42
C GLN A 66 -11.71 -0.67 -4.91
N PHE A 67 -11.68 0.60 -4.49
CA PHE A 67 -11.80 1.01 -3.09
C PHE A 67 -13.20 1.55 -2.77
N THR A 68 -13.92 2.09 -3.76
CA THR A 68 -15.29 2.60 -3.58
C THR A 68 -16.38 1.52 -3.66
N ASP A 69 -16.00 0.27 -3.91
CA ASP A 69 -16.92 -0.87 -3.99
C ASP A 69 -17.72 -1.10 -2.70
N GLN A 70 -19.02 -1.37 -2.85
CA GLN A 70 -19.94 -1.53 -1.71
C GLN A 70 -19.62 -2.76 -0.85
N LYS A 71 -19.17 -3.86 -1.45
CA LYS A 71 -18.84 -5.09 -0.71
C LYS A 71 -17.59 -4.88 0.14
N LEU A 72 -16.58 -4.17 -0.39
CA LEU A 72 -15.41 -3.81 0.40
C LEU A 72 -15.77 -2.89 1.56
N ASN A 73 -16.56 -1.84 1.30
CA ASN A 73 -16.99 -0.92 2.35
C ASN A 73 -17.78 -1.63 3.45
N LYS A 74 -18.68 -2.57 3.08
CA LYS A 74 -19.40 -3.40 4.05
C LYS A 74 -18.46 -4.28 4.85
N PHE A 75 -17.50 -4.96 4.21
CA PHE A 75 -16.49 -5.77 4.88
C PHE A 75 -15.69 -4.97 5.91
N LEU A 76 -15.26 -3.75 5.56
CA LEU A 76 -14.56 -2.86 6.49
C LEU A 76 -15.45 -2.42 7.65
N GLN A 77 -16.71 -2.09 7.37
CA GLN A 77 -17.69 -1.68 8.37
C GLN A 77 -18.01 -2.81 9.36
N ASP A 78 -18.18 -4.04 8.88
CA ASP A 78 -18.47 -5.21 9.71
C ASP A 78 -17.32 -5.51 10.69
N LEU A 79 -16.08 -5.12 10.35
CA LEU A 79 -14.90 -5.17 11.21
C LEU A 79 -14.72 -3.91 12.09
N GLY A 80 -15.59 -2.91 11.98
CA GLY A 80 -15.46 -1.64 12.70
C GLY A 80 -14.36 -0.71 12.18
N ILE A 81 -13.80 -0.98 11.00
CA ILE A 81 -12.73 -0.19 10.40
C ILE A 81 -13.31 1.06 9.74
N LYS A 82 -12.79 2.24 10.09
CA LYS A 82 -13.20 3.50 9.44
C LYS A 82 -12.54 3.63 8.08
N HIS A 83 -13.31 3.49 7.00
CA HIS A 83 -12.81 3.74 5.66
C HIS A 83 -12.90 5.24 5.32
N ARG A 84 -11.78 5.84 4.92
CA ARG A 84 -11.67 7.26 4.56
C ARG A 84 -11.06 7.40 3.17
N PHE A 85 -11.62 8.30 2.37
CA PHE A 85 -11.08 8.62 1.05
C PHE A 85 -10.19 9.86 1.14
N THR A 86 -9.05 9.85 0.44
CA THR A 86 -8.23 11.06 0.29
C THR A 86 -9.02 12.10 -0.51
N SER A 87 -9.08 13.33 -0.01
CA SER A 87 -9.70 14.44 -0.73
C SER A 87 -8.83 14.88 -1.90
N VAL A 88 -9.44 15.09 -3.08
CA VAL A 88 -8.76 15.61 -4.26
C VAL A 88 -8.32 17.08 -4.07
N LYS A 89 -8.90 17.81 -3.10
CA LYS A 89 -8.84 19.28 -3.05
C LYS A 89 -8.30 19.92 -1.76
N HIS A 90 -8.01 19.17 -0.68
CA HIS A 90 -7.63 19.80 0.60
C HIS A 90 -6.40 19.16 1.29
N PRO A 91 -5.18 19.66 1.00
CA PRO A 91 -3.92 19.18 1.60
C PRO A 91 -3.68 19.61 3.06
N GLN A 92 -4.50 20.50 3.62
CA GLN A 92 -4.11 21.34 4.77
C GLN A 92 -3.94 20.61 6.12
N SER A 93 -4.51 19.41 6.31
CA SER A 93 -4.40 18.70 7.60
C SER A 93 -3.47 17.49 7.59
N ASN A 94 -3.20 16.90 6.42
CA ASN A 94 -2.45 15.64 6.28
C ASN A 94 -1.33 15.70 5.21
N GLY A 95 -1.09 16.88 4.63
CA GLY A 95 -0.22 17.04 3.46
C GLY A 95 1.22 16.60 3.67
N GLN A 96 1.78 16.74 4.88
CA GLN A 96 3.15 16.28 5.16
C GLN A 96 3.26 14.75 5.16
N ALA A 97 2.32 14.06 5.82
CA ALA A 97 2.31 12.60 5.82
C ALA A 97 2.01 12.04 4.43
N GLU A 98 1.11 12.69 3.68
CA GLU A 98 0.85 12.33 2.28
C GLU A 98 2.06 12.53 1.37
N ALA A 99 2.80 13.65 1.53
CA ALA A 99 4.03 13.89 0.79
C ALA A 99 5.11 12.84 1.13
N ALA A 100 5.29 12.51 2.41
CA ALA A 100 6.24 11.49 2.84
C ALA A 100 5.88 10.10 2.31
N ASN A 101 4.60 9.74 2.32
CA ASN A 101 4.11 8.49 1.75
C ASN A 101 4.36 8.45 0.24
N LYS A 102 4.10 9.56 -0.49
CA LYS A 102 4.40 9.66 -1.93
C LYS A 102 5.89 9.46 -2.23
N VAL A 103 6.78 10.07 -1.45
CA VAL A 103 8.23 9.89 -1.59
C VAL A 103 8.60 8.42 -1.38
N SER A 104 8.09 7.79 -0.32
CA SER A 104 8.36 6.38 -0.01
C SER A 104 7.87 5.43 -1.12
N LEU A 105 6.65 5.65 -1.61
CA LEU A 105 6.09 4.87 -2.73
C LEU A 105 6.86 5.08 -4.04
N SER A 106 7.34 6.32 -4.29
CA SER A 106 8.12 6.62 -5.49
C SER A 106 9.48 5.93 -5.49
N GLU A 107 10.15 5.88 -4.33
CA GLU A 107 11.43 5.18 -4.16
C GLU A 107 11.24 3.66 -4.28
N LEU A 108 10.21 3.11 -3.64
CA LEU A 108 9.85 1.69 -3.79
C LEU A 108 9.59 1.34 -5.25
N LYS A 109 8.81 2.17 -5.97
CA LYS A 109 8.54 1.98 -7.40
C LYS A 109 9.81 1.99 -8.22
N LYS A 110 10.74 2.92 -7.94
CA LYS A 110 12.00 3.05 -8.66
C LYS A 110 12.86 1.79 -8.48
N ARG A 111 13.08 1.34 -7.24
CA ARG A 111 13.88 0.14 -6.94
C ARG A 111 13.32 -1.11 -7.62
N LEU A 112 12.00 -1.31 -7.53
CA LEU A 112 11.34 -2.43 -8.20
C LEU A 112 11.38 -2.28 -9.74
N GLY A 113 11.35 -1.07 -10.28
CA GLY A 113 11.49 -0.83 -11.71
C GLY A 113 12.86 -1.24 -12.27
N GLU A 114 13.93 -1.09 -11.48
CA GLU A 114 15.29 -1.50 -11.84
C GLU A 114 15.42 -3.02 -11.99
N ALA A 115 14.63 -3.79 -11.22
CA ALA A 115 14.53 -5.25 -11.28
C ALA A 115 13.83 -5.78 -12.55
N LYS A 116 13.23 -4.91 -13.38
CA LYS A 116 12.56 -5.28 -14.65
C LYS A 116 11.60 -6.46 -14.45
N GLY A 117 11.64 -7.50 -15.28
CA GLY A 117 10.68 -8.60 -15.27
C GLY A 117 10.70 -9.51 -14.04
N VAL A 118 11.63 -9.33 -13.10
CA VAL A 118 11.74 -10.12 -11.86
C VAL A 118 11.34 -9.33 -10.61
N TRP A 119 10.79 -8.12 -10.79
CA TRP A 119 10.44 -7.23 -9.68
C TRP A 119 9.47 -7.85 -8.67
N ALA A 120 8.58 -8.75 -9.11
CA ALA A 120 7.59 -9.38 -8.24
C ALA A 120 8.25 -10.39 -7.29
N GLU A 121 9.27 -11.10 -7.78
CA GLU A 121 10.09 -12.02 -6.99
C GLU A 121 10.99 -11.28 -5.98
N GLU A 122 11.58 -10.16 -6.39
CA GLU A 122 12.48 -9.35 -5.55
C GLU A 122 11.74 -8.49 -4.50
N LEU A 123 10.40 -8.39 -4.58
CA LEU A 123 9.61 -7.53 -3.70
C LEU A 123 9.91 -7.77 -2.22
N SER A 124 10.06 -9.03 -1.81
CA SER A 124 10.31 -9.39 -0.41
C SER A 124 11.65 -8.84 0.11
N GLU A 125 12.71 -8.91 -0.70
CA GLU A 125 14.03 -8.39 -0.37
C GLU A 125 14.02 -6.86 -0.33
N VAL A 126 13.37 -6.22 -1.31
CA VAL A 126 13.24 -4.75 -1.35
C VAL A 126 12.46 -4.22 -0.14
N LEU A 127 11.36 -4.88 0.24
CA LEU A 127 10.60 -4.51 1.44
C LEU A 127 11.43 -4.70 2.71
N SER A 128 12.19 -5.79 2.81
CA SER A 128 13.09 -6.03 3.95
C SER A 128 14.14 -4.93 4.09
N ALA A 129 14.81 -4.58 2.99
CA ALA A 129 15.79 -3.50 2.97
C ALA A 129 15.17 -2.14 3.33
N TYR A 130 13.97 -1.85 2.82
CA TYR A 130 13.24 -0.62 3.16
C TYR A 130 12.91 -0.54 4.66
N ARG A 131 12.41 -1.63 5.26
CA ARG A 131 12.05 -1.69 6.69
C ARG A 131 13.26 -1.54 7.62
N CYS A 132 14.46 -1.83 7.12
CA CYS A 132 15.73 -1.61 7.85
C CYS A 132 16.39 -0.26 7.55
N THR A 133 15.77 0.60 6.73
CA THR A 133 16.31 1.92 6.38
C THR A 133 15.60 3.00 7.20
N PRO A 134 16.33 3.89 7.90
CA PRO A 134 15.74 5.00 8.62
C PRO A 134 14.89 5.89 7.73
N GLN A 135 13.68 6.23 8.19
CA GLN A 135 12.79 7.09 7.43
C GLN A 135 13.07 8.56 7.74
N SER A 136 13.09 9.41 6.72
CA SER A 136 13.36 10.84 6.90
C SER A 136 12.36 11.54 7.84
N THR A 137 11.14 11.01 7.97
CA THR A 137 10.10 11.56 8.84
C THR A 137 10.18 11.13 10.30
N THR A 138 10.67 9.93 10.59
CA THR A 138 10.76 9.40 11.96
C THR A 138 12.18 9.42 12.50
N GLN A 139 13.19 9.50 11.61
CA GLN A 139 14.61 9.26 11.88
C GLN A 139 14.93 7.86 12.43
N GLU A 140 13.95 6.96 12.37
CA GLU A 140 14.00 5.60 12.90
C GLU A 140 13.69 4.59 11.79
N THR A 141 14.08 3.34 11.99
CA THR A 141 13.66 2.22 11.12
C THR A 141 12.21 1.82 11.43
N PRO A 142 11.44 1.37 10.43
CA PRO A 142 10.14 0.75 10.69
C PRO A 142 10.22 -0.58 11.48
N PHE A 143 11.37 -1.28 11.42
CA PHE A 143 11.68 -2.47 12.23
C PHE A 143 12.17 -2.09 13.63
#